data_AF-A0A9D8WXS0-F1
#
_entry.id   AF-A0A9D8WXS0-F1
#
_cell.length_a   1.000
_cell.length_b   1.000
_cell.length_c   1.000
_cell.angle_alpha   90.00
_cell.angle_beta   90.00
_cell.angle_gamma   90.00
#
_symmetry.space_group_name_H-M   'P 1'
#
loop_
_entity.id
_entity.type
_entity.pdbx_description
1 polymer ?
#
loop_
_entity_poly.entity_id
_entity_poly.type
_entity_poly.pdbx_seq_one_letter_code
_entity_poly.pdbx_strand_id
1 'polypeptide(L)'
;MKITTKNMEFLGKNEREKRYDLCLHGDISLEVNGKTMANEEARTLSAAALRFLRAAFGNHFYGAEEHMIPCCGHEMYASEDGKTVHIFGCPYGFDFDVLHENGELIFRFENGNTEVVLFAEYRSAVLAFAEEVEAFYRESPPRETDGFADFEKDGFFAFWCEFSFLKERLQNTFSVQPDFRLQLDDYTEIDAGHFINVVRSGINFGNFDFVHFRECAYHYQKLHGGDGALIGECDVSCENPFIMFYTSPKPLRVRFHDKAKLNEVQNQIFDFGYIIKEATICNEKKL
;
A
#
# COMPACT_ATOMS: atom_id res chain seq x y z
N MET A 1 -1.64 9.87 -19.29
CA MET A 1 -0.70 8.80 -18.86
C MET A 1 -0.73 7.63 -19.84
N LYS A 2 0.39 6.90 -20.00
CA LYS A 2 0.48 5.68 -20.81
C LYS A 2 1.40 4.65 -20.13
N ILE A 3 0.97 3.40 -20.10
CA ILE A 3 1.81 2.24 -19.72
C ILE A 3 1.94 1.38 -20.97
N THR A 4 3.16 0.95 -21.30
CA THR A 4 3.40 0.04 -22.43
C THR A 4 4.29 -1.09 -22.00
N THR A 5 3.98 -2.30 -22.46
CA THR A 5 4.80 -3.48 -22.24
C THR A 5 5.38 -4.06 -23.52
N LYS A 6 6.52 -4.75 -23.37
CA LYS A 6 7.19 -5.50 -24.45
C LYS A 6 7.82 -6.76 -23.87
N ASN A 7 8.18 -7.70 -24.77
CA ASN A 7 8.94 -8.89 -24.41
C ASN A 7 8.30 -9.66 -23.24
N MET A 8 6.97 -9.77 -23.25
CA MET A 8 6.22 -10.42 -22.19
C MET A 8 6.49 -11.92 -22.22
N GLU A 9 6.88 -12.48 -21.08
CA GLU A 9 7.20 -13.90 -20.97
C GLU A 9 7.01 -14.45 -19.56
N PHE A 10 6.87 -15.77 -19.50
CA PHE A 10 7.09 -16.55 -18.29
C PHE A 10 8.52 -17.07 -18.29
N LEU A 11 9.16 -17.08 -17.13
CA LEU A 11 10.53 -17.54 -16.95
C LEU A 11 10.59 -19.07 -16.93
N GLY A 12 11.59 -19.64 -17.59
CA GLY A 12 11.84 -21.08 -17.61
C GLY A 12 12.76 -21.47 -18.76
N LYS A 13 13.54 -22.55 -18.61
CA LYS A 13 14.50 -22.96 -19.65
C LYS A 13 13.84 -23.59 -20.87
N ASN A 14 12.57 -24.00 -20.73
CA ASN A 14 11.76 -24.62 -21.76
C ASN A 14 10.27 -24.38 -21.48
N GLU A 15 9.41 -24.67 -22.45
CA GLU A 15 7.96 -24.44 -22.35
C GLU A 15 7.28 -25.17 -21.19
N ARG A 16 7.83 -26.29 -20.72
CA ARG A 16 7.29 -26.99 -19.55
C ARG A 16 7.61 -26.23 -18.26
N GLU A 17 8.88 -25.86 -18.07
CA GLU A 17 9.32 -25.09 -16.89
C GLU A 17 8.62 -23.74 -16.81
N LYS A 18 8.41 -23.09 -17.96
CA LYS A 18 7.67 -21.82 -18.05
C LYS A 18 6.27 -21.89 -17.46
N ARG A 19 5.63 -23.06 -17.39
CA ARG A 19 4.28 -23.19 -16.80
C ARG A 19 4.25 -23.08 -15.28
N TYR A 20 5.39 -23.32 -14.63
CA TYR A 20 5.52 -23.20 -13.18
C TYR A 20 5.86 -21.77 -12.74
N ASP A 21 6.25 -20.89 -13.66
CA ASP A 21 6.33 -19.47 -13.33
C ASP A 21 4.91 -18.87 -13.27
N LEU A 22 4.53 -18.48 -12.06
CA LEU A 22 3.25 -17.90 -11.73
C LEU A 22 3.21 -16.39 -12.02
N CYS A 23 4.37 -15.77 -12.16
CA CYS A 23 4.54 -14.34 -12.41
C CYS A 23 4.73 -14.08 -13.90
N LEU A 24 4.02 -13.09 -14.44
CA LEU A 24 4.31 -12.56 -15.76
C LEU A 24 5.43 -11.53 -15.70
N HIS A 25 6.42 -11.68 -16.58
CA HIS A 25 7.58 -10.81 -16.69
C HIS A 25 7.61 -10.09 -18.04
N GLY A 26 8.38 -9.00 -18.12
CA GLY A 26 8.65 -8.29 -19.36
C GLY A 26 9.15 -6.87 -19.14
N ASP A 27 9.29 -6.13 -20.22
CA ASP A 27 9.73 -4.73 -20.19
C ASP A 27 8.50 -3.83 -20.02
N ILE A 28 8.66 -2.74 -19.28
CA ILE A 28 7.59 -1.78 -19.00
C ILE A 28 8.12 -0.35 -19.11
N SER A 29 7.34 0.50 -19.80
CA SER A 29 7.56 1.93 -19.79
C SER A 29 6.34 2.67 -19.27
N LEU A 30 6.60 3.64 -18.40
CA LEU A 30 5.61 4.56 -17.85
C LEU A 30 5.87 5.95 -18.44
N GLU A 31 4.88 6.48 -19.15
CA GLU A 31 4.88 7.86 -19.64
C GLU A 31 3.78 8.67 -18.95
N VAL A 32 4.15 9.83 -18.44
CA VAL A 32 3.24 10.78 -17.80
C VAL A 32 3.41 12.13 -18.47
N ASN A 33 2.32 12.71 -18.96
CA ASN A 33 2.32 14.02 -19.62
C ASN A 33 3.37 14.16 -20.75
N GLY A 34 3.58 13.08 -21.53
CA GLY A 34 4.58 13.04 -22.61
C GLY A 34 6.03 12.84 -22.18
N LYS A 35 6.28 12.62 -20.87
CA LYS A 35 7.60 12.36 -20.31
C LYS A 35 7.75 10.90 -19.91
N THR A 36 8.83 10.26 -20.33
CA THR A 36 9.20 8.92 -19.87
C THR A 36 9.68 9.02 -18.42
N MET A 37 8.89 8.44 -17.51
CA MET A 37 9.21 8.40 -16.09
C MET A 37 9.92 7.11 -15.71
N ALA A 38 9.57 6.01 -16.36
CA ALA A 38 10.23 4.72 -16.21
C ALA A 38 10.42 4.04 -17.57
N ASN A 39 11.53 3.33 -17.74
CA ASN A 39 11.79 2.46 -18.88
C ASN A 39 12.62 1.28 -18.39
N GLU A 40 11.90 0.29 -17.87
CA GLU A 40 12.44 -0.78 -17.06
C GLU A 40 12.37 -2.11 -17.82
N GLU A 41 13.47 -2.86 -17.77
CA GLU A 41 13.56 -4.18 -18.40
C GLU A 41 13.37 -5.30 -17.37
N ALA A 42 12.86 -6.44 -17.84
CA ALA A 42 12.75 -7.68 -17.05
C ALA A 42 12.07 -7.50 -15.67
N ARG A 43 10.93 -6.81 -15.65
CA ARG A 43 10.13 -6.55 -14.44
C ARG A 43 8.99 -7.55 -14.30
N THR A 44 8.46 -7.73 -13.09
CA THR A 44 7.26 -8.55 -12.86
C THR A 44 6.00 -7.73 -13.14
N LEU A 45 5.52 -7.82 -14.38
CA LEU A 45 4.37 -7.07 -14.91
C LEU A 45 3.06 -7.40 -14.16
N SER A 46 2.87 -8.66 -13.78
CA SER A 46 1.69 -9.09 -13.01
C SER A 46 1.57 -8.36 -11.65
N ALA A 47 2.66 -8.34 -10.88
CA ALA A 47 2.74 -7.61 -9.62
C ALA A 47 2.63 -6.10 -9.83
N ALA A 48 3.28 -5.54 -10.85
CA ALA A 48 3.14 -4.12 -11.20
C ALA A 48 1.68 -3.74 -11.48
N ALA A 49 0.99 -4.52 -12.32
CA ALA A 49 -0.41 -4.28 -12.66
C ALA A 49 -1.32 -4.32 -11.42
N LEU A 50 -1.13 -5.28 -10.52
CA LEU A 50 -1.86 -5.31 -9.25
C LEU A 50 -1.58 -4.07 -8.38
N ARG A 51 -0.32 -3.62 -8.30
CA ARG A 51 0.07 -2.43 -7.52
C ARG A 51 -0.55 -1.15 -8.11
N PHE A 52 -0.60 -1.01 -9.43
CA PHE A 52 -1.36 0.05 -10.09
C PHE A 52 -2.89 -0.05 -9.83
N LEU A 53 -3.46 -1.25 -9.82
CA LEU A 53 -4.88 -1.42 -9.47
C LEU A 53 -5.17 -0.99 -8.01
N ARG A 54 -4.27 -1.31 -7.06
CA ARG A 54 -4.37 -0.87 -5.66
C ARG A 54 -4.25 0.64 -5.52
N ALA A 55 -3.26 1.22 -6.18
CA ALA A 55 -2.98 2.66 -6.14
C ALA A 55 -4.08 3.51 -6.82
N ALA A 56 -5.08 2.89 -7.45
CA ALA A 56 -6.30 3.57 -7.88
C ALA A 56 -7.24 3.94 -6.71
N PHE A 57 -7.06 3.31 -5.54
CA PHE A 57 -7.99 3.39 -4.41
C PHE A 57 -7.34 3.75 -3.08
N GLY A 58 -6.00 3.82 -3.04
CA GLY A 58 -5.23 4.15 -1.85
C GLY A 58 -3.94 4.83 -2.22
N ASN A 59 -3.41 5.63 -1.29
CA ASN A 59 -2.09 6.21 -1.48
C ASN A 59 -1.05 5.09 -1.52
N HIS A 60 -0.01 5.29 -2.34
CA HIS A 60 1.20 4.47 -2.32
C HIS A 60 2.37 5.36 -1.93
N PHE A 61 3.16 4.95 -0.95
CA PHE A 61 4.33 5.69 -0.48
C PHE A 61 5.64 4.98 -0.84
N TYR A 62 6.42 5.61 -1.69
CA TYR A 62 7.71 5.11 -2.18
C TYR A 62 8.62 4.63 -1.05
N GLY A 63 9.12 3.40 -1.10
CA GLY A 63 10.07 2.86 -0.12
C GLY A 63 9.53 2.66 1.30
N ALA A 64 8.22 2.84 1.52
CA ALA A 64 7.54 2.32 2.70
C ALA A 64 6.70 1.07 2.39
N GLU A 65 6.38 0.90 1.11
CA GLU A 65 5.67 -0.23 0.54
C GLU A 65 6.54 -0.91 -0.53
N GLU A 66 5.99 -1.97 -1.10
CA GLU A 66 6.55 -2.74 -2.19
C GLU A 66 6.51 -1.96 -3.52
N HIS A 67 7.65 -1.82 -4.23
CA HIS A 67 7.82 -0.96 -5.43
C HIS A 67 6.65 -0.96 -6.44
N MET A 68 6.18 0.19 -6.94
CA MET A 68 5.15 0.21 -7.99
C MET A 68 5.46 -0.66 -9.22
N ILE A 69 6.74 -0.70 -9.63
CA ILE A 69 7.25 -1.57 -10.68
C ILE A 69 8.36 -2.45 -10.09
N PRO A 70 8.03 -3.64 -9.56
CA PRO A 70 9.00 -4.51 -8.91
C PRO A 70 9.96 -5.16 -9.91
N CYS A 71 11.21 -5.36 -9.47
CA CYS A 71 12.14 -6.25 -10.15
C CYS A 71 11.62 -7.69 -10.24
N CYS A 72 10.99 -8.17 -9.18
CA CYS A 72 10.49 -9.53 -9.08
C CYS A 72 9.35 -9.65 -8.04
N GLY A 73 8.52 -10.69 -8.16
CA GLY A 73 7.63 -11.17 -7.10
C GLY A 73 8.02 -12.59 -6.73
N HIS A 74 9.00 -12.75 -5.82
CA HIS A 74 9.57 -14.04 -5.43
C HIS A 74 8.56 -14.96 -4.77
N GLU A 75 7.73 -14.41 -3.88
CA GLU A 75 6.80 -15.18 -3.07
C GLU A 75 5.45 -14.48 -3.01
N MET A 76 4.38 -15.28 -3.01
CA MET A 76 3.01 -14.83 -2.83
C MET A 76 2.41 -15.50 -1.60
N TYR A 77 1.79 -14.72 -0.73
CA TYR A 77 1.06 -15.21 0.43
C TYR A 77 -0.36 -14.66 0.40
N ALA A 78 -1.36 -15.55 0.48
CA ALA A 78 -2.73 -15.12 0.66
C ALA A 78 -2.94 -14.49 2.03
N SER A 79 -3.87 -13.53 2.12
CA SER A 79 -4.49 -13.15 3.38
C SER A 79 -5.25 -14.33 3.99
N GLU A 80 -5.52 -14.27 5.30
CA GLU A 80 -6.25 -15.33 6.00
C GLU A 80 -7.64 -15.62 5.39
N ASP A 81 -8.28 -14.61 4.80
CA ASP A 81 -9.58 -14.75 4.13
C ASP A 81 -9.48 -15.18 2.66
N GLY A 82 -8.26 -15.35 2.14
CA GLY A 82 -7.96 -15.78 0.77
C GLY A 82 -8.29 -14.76 -0.31
N LYS A 83 -8.65 -13.52 0.03
CA LYS A 83 -9.13 -12.52 -0.93
C LYS A 83 -8.08 -11.53 -1.42
N THR A 84 -6.96 -11.40 -0.71
CA THR A 84 -5.86 -10.49 -1.05
C THR A 84 -4.52 -11.20 -0.98
N VAL A 85 -3.52 -10.66 -1.68
CA VAL A 85 -2.19 -11.27 -1.76
C VAL A 85 -1.07 -10.33 -1.31
N HIS A 86 -0.14 -10.84 -0.53
CA HIS A 86 1.15 -10.19 -0.28
C HIS A 86 2.18 -10.76 -1.25
N ILE A 87 2.76 -9.89 -2.09
CA ILE A 87 3.80 -10.28 -3.05
C ILE A 87 5.12 -9.67 -2.61
N PHE A 88 6.04 -10.52 -2.16
CA PHE A 88 7.38 -10.10 -1.72
C PHE A 88 8.37 -10.19 -2.88
N GLY A 89 9.18 -9.15 -3.02
CA GLY A 89 10.22 -9.06 -4.05
C GLY A 89 11.60 -8.77 -3.48
N CYS A 90 12.57 -8.64 -4.40
CA CYS A 90 13.83 -8.01 -4.07
C CYS A 90 13.62 -6.53 -3.69
N PRO A 91 14.53 -5.92 -2.91
CA PRO A 91 14.49 -4.49 -2.60
C PRO A 91 14.93 -3.62 -3.82
N TYR A 92 14.66 -4.08 -5.03
CA TYR A 92 14.97 -3.40 -6.29
C TYR A 92 13.70 -3.25 -7.12
N GLY A 93 13.60 -2.13 -7.82
CA GLY A 93 12.47 -1.81 -8.68
C GLY A 93 12.42 -0.32 -8.94
N PHE A 94 11.46 0.09 -9.76
CA PHE A 94 11.14 1.50 -9.94
C PHE A 94 9.90 1.82 -9.09
N ASP A 95 10.00 2.89 -8.31
CA ASP A 95 8.98 3.23 -7.34
C ASP A 95 8.85 4.75 -7.16
N PHE A 96 7.66 5.19 -6.79
CA PHE A 96 7.26 6.60 -6.74
C PHE A 96 5.97 6.72 -5.93
N ASP A 97 5.75 7.85 -5.27
CA ASP A 97 4.50 8.05 -4.54
C ASP A 97 3.33 8.17 -5.53
N VAL A 98 2.18 7.59 -5.18
CA VAL A 98 0.88 7.86 -5.82
C VAL A 98 -0.03 8.44 -4.76
N LEU A 99 -0.30 9.74 -4.82
CA LEU A 99 -1.06 10.45 -3.80
C LEU A 99 -2.40 10.92 -4.37
N HIS A 100 -3.48 10.73 -3.63
CA HIS A 100 -4.79 11.22 -4.00
C HIS A 100 -5.01 12.63 -3.43
N GLU A 101 -5.24 13.60 -4.31
CA GLU A 101 -5.43 15.00 -3.91
C GLU A 101 -6.49 15.68 -4.76
N ASN A 102 -7.53 16.26 -4.14
CA ASN A 102 -8.54 17.07 -4.84
C ASN A 102 -9.20 16.40 -6.07
N GLY A 103 -9.30 15.06 -6.07
CA GLY A 103 -9.84 14.29 -7.19
C GLY A 103 -8.84 13.96 -8.30
N GLU A 104 -7.57 14.33 -8.13
CA GLU A 104 -6.45 14.04 -9.01
C GLU A 104 -5.45 13.09 -8.33
N LEU A 105 -4.56 12.50 -9.12
CA LEU A 105 -3.42 11.75 -8.63
C LEU A 105 -2.14 12.56 -8.80
N ILE A 106 -1.37 12.66 -7.74
CA ILE A 106 -0.06 13.30 -7.72
C ILE A 106 1.00 12.22 -7.67
N PHE A 107 1.80 12.14 -8.72
CA PHE A 107 2.94 11.23 -8.77
C PHE A 107 4.19 11.99 -8.33
N ARG A 108 4.88 11.51 -7.29
CA ARG A 108 6.14 12.09 -6.83
C ARG A 108 7.27 11.08 -6.98
N PHE A 109 8.24 11.43 -7.80
CA PHE A 109 9.38 10.60 -8.12
C PHE A 109 10.59 10.95 -7.23
N GLU A 110 11.50 9.99 -7.06
CA GLU A 110 12.67 10.14 -6.18
C GLU A 110 13.57 11.33 -6.55
N ASN A 111 13.64 11.68 -7.84
CA ASN A 111 14.41 12.84 -8.31
C ASN A 111 13.75 14.20 -8.03
N GLY A 112 12.63 14.21 -7.28
CA GLY A 112 11.87 15.42 -6.94
C GLY A 112 10.86 15.85 -8.00
N ASN A 113 10.80 15.18 -9.16
CA ASN A 113 9.77 15.45 -10.16
C ASN A 113 8.39 15.13 -9.59
N THR A 114 7.43 16.00 -9.87
CA THR A 114 6.04 15.80 -9.51
C THR A 114 5.19 15.98 -10.77
N GLU A 115 4.30 15.03 -11.03
CA GLU A 115 3.37 15.07 -12.16
C GLU A 115 1.94 14.90 -11.64
N VAL A 116 1.03 15.72 -12.17
CA VAL A 116 -0.41 15.58 -11.91
C VAL A 116 -1.00 14.69 -13.00
N VAL A 117 -1.78 13.70 -12.60
CA VAL A 117 -2.47 12.76 -13.49
C VAL A 117 -3.96 12.80 -13.18
N LEU A 118 -4.76 13.10 -14.21
CA LEU A 118 -6.21 13.00 -14.09
C LEU A 118 -6.62 11.56 -13.84
N PHE A 119 -7.53 11.32 -12.89
CA PHE A 119 -7.95 9.96 -12.56
C PHE A 119 -8.52 9.20 -13.77
N ALA A 120 -9.22 9.89 -14.68
CA ALA A 120 -9.73 9.28 -15.90
C ALA A 120 -8.59 8.75 -16.82
N GLU A 121 -7.47 9.47 -16.90
CA GLU A 121 -6.30 9.03 -17.67
C GLU A 121 -5.61 7.85 -16.99
N TYR A 122 -5.43 7.93 -15.67
CA TYR A 122 -4.87 6.85 -14.87
C TYR A 122 -5.69 5.58 -15.02
N ARG A 123 -7.01 5.67 -14.80
CA ARG A 123 -7.96 4.57 -14.96
C ARG A 123 -7.85 3.94 -16.34
N SER A 124 -7.85 4.74 -17.40
CA SER A 124 -7.73 4.22 -18.77
C SER A 124 -6.42 3.46 -18.98
N ALA A 125 -5.28 4.03 -18.56
CA ALA A 125 -3.97 3.41 -18.71
C ALA A 125 -3.81 2.13 -17.87
N VAL A 126 -4.26 2.15 -16.62
CA VAL A 126 -4.17 1.00 -15.71
C VAL A 126 -5.10 -0.12 -16.13
N LEU A 127 -6.33 0.17 -16.58
CA LEU A 127 -7.23 -0.86 -17.10
C LEU A 127 -6.70 -1.49 -18.38
N ALA A 128 -6.11 -0.69 -19.29
CA ALA A 128 -5.48 -1.22 -20.49
C ALA A 128 -4.30 -2.15 -20.15
N PHE A 129 -3.44 -1.74 -19.22
CA PHE A 129 -2.33 -2.57 -18.76
C PHE A 129 -2.80 -3.85 -18.07
N ALA A 130 -3.80 -3.76 -17.18
CA ALA A 130 -4.37 -4.92 -16.51
C ALA A 130 -5.05 -5.90 -17.49
N GLU A 131 -5.71 -5.40 -18.53
CA GLU A 131 -6.25 -6.23 -19.61
C GLU A 131 -5.14 -6.92 -20.40
N GLU A 132 -4.06 -6.23 -20.73
CA GLU A 132 -2.92 -6.82 -21.45
C GLU A 132 -2.28 -7.96 -20.66
N VAL A 133 -2.08 -7.77 -19.36
CA VAL A 133 -1.59 -8.82 -18.45
C VAL A 133 -2.55 -10.01 -18.42
N GLU A 134 -3.83 -9.77 -18.15
CA GLU A 134 -4.84 -10.85 -18.07
C GLU A 134 -4.99 -11.60 -19.40
N ALA A 135 -4.98 -10.89 -20.52
CA ALA A 135 -5.04 -11.49 -21.85
C ALA A 135 -3.84 -12.42 -22.09
N PHE A 136 -2.63 -12.02 -21.69
CA PHE A 136 -1.44 -12.86 -21.82
C PHE A 136 -1.57 -14.17 -21.05
N TYR A 137 -2.06 -14.13 -19.80
CA TYR A 137 -2.30 -15.37 -19.03
C TYR A 137 -3.38 -16.25 -19.69
N ARG A 138 -4.46 -15.63 -20.19
CA ARG A 138 -5.58 -16.31 -20.84
C ARG A 138 -5.18 -17.01 -22.15
N GLU A 139 -4.31 -16.38 -22.92
CA GLU A 139 -3.81 -16.88 -24.21
C GLU A 139 -2.66 -17.88 -24.04
N SER A 140 -2.04 -17.91 -22.87
CA SER A 140 -0.97 -18.84 -22.52
C SER A 140 -1.50 -20.17 -22.01
N PRO A 141 -0.68 -21.24 -22.03
CA PRO A 141 -1.01 -22.48 -21.33
C PRO A 141 -1.31 -22.22 -19.85
N PRO A 142 -2.26 -22.94 -19.22
CA PRO A 142 -2.55 -22.82 -17.80
C PRO A 142 -1.30 -22.95 -16.94
N ARG A 143 -1.25 -22.15 -15.87
CA ARG A 143 -0.18 -22.25 -14.87
C ARG A 143 -0.29 -23.57 -14.11
N GLU A 144 0.83 -24.23 -13.89
CA GLU A 144 0.90 -25.46 -13.11
C GLU A 144 1.33 -25.14 -11.68
N THR A 145 0.54 -25.58 -10.72
CA THR A 145 0.80 -25.43 -9.29
C THR A 145 1.08 -26.79 -8.61
N ASP A 146 1.15 -27.86 -9.40
CA ASP A 146 1.50 -29.19 -8.91
C ASP A 146 2.93 -29.19 -8.34
N GLY A 147 3.07 -29.61 -7.09
CA GLY A 147 4.35 -29.62 -6.38
C GLY A 147 4.71 -28.33 -5.66
N PHE A 148 3.89 -27.27 -5.77
CA PHE A 148 4.05 -26.05 -4.98
C PHE A 148 3.54 -26.29 -3.56
N ALA A 149 4.10 -25.54 -2.60
CA ALA A 149 3.58 -25.52 -1.24
C ALA A 149 2.20 -24.84 -1.23
N ASP A 150 1.34 -25.21 -0.27
CA ASP A 150 -0.04 -24.72 -0.25
C ASP A 150 -0.12 -23.20 -0.17
N PHE A 151 0.79 -22.54 0.56
CA PHE A 151 0.83 -21.09 0.65
C PHE A 151 1.07 -20.40 -0.71
N GLU A 152 1.87 -20.99 -1.60
CA GLU A 152 2.13 -20.43 -2.93
C GLU A 152 0.91 -20.58 -3.84
N LYS A 153 0.21 -21.73 -3.75
CA LYS A 153 -1.03 -21.96 -4.48
C LYS A 153 -2.10 -20.97 -4.05
N ASP A 154 -2.30 -20.86 -2.74
CA ASP A 154 -3.28 -19.96 -2.15
C ASP A 154 -2.95 -18.51 -2.50
N GLY A 155 -1.66 -18.12 -2.43
CA GLY A 155 -1.20 -16.81 -2.86
C GLY A 155 -1.53 -16.50 -4.32
N PHE A 156 -1.33 -17.46 -5.23
CA PHE A 156 -1.67 -17.28 -6.64
C PHE A 156 -3.18 -17.18 -6.89
N PHE A 157 -4.00 -17.94 -6.17
CA PHE A 157 -5.46 -17.80 -6.27
C PHE A 157 -5.94 -16.47 -5.68
N ALA A 158 -5.39 -16.05 -4.55
CA ALA A 158 -5.69 -14.77 -3.92
C ALA A 158 -5.27 -13.59 -4.83
N PHE A 159 -4.15 -13.71 -5.55
CA PHE A 159 -3.74 -12.74 -6.57
C PHE A 159 -4.84 -12.51 -7.59
N TRP A 160 -5.38 -13.57 -8.21
CA TRP A 160 -6.44 -13.43 -9.20
C TRP A 160 -7.76 -12.93 -8.61
N CYS A 161 -8.10 -13.36 -7.40
CA CYS A 161 -9.28 -12.87 -6.69
C CYS A 161 -9.22 -11.34 -6.52
N GLU A 162 -8.10 -10.84 -5.99
CA GLU A 162 -7.89 -9.42 -5.76
C GLU A 162 -7.78 -8.64 -7.09
N PHE A 163 -7.02 -9.17 -8.04
CA PHE A 163 -6.80 -8.55 -9.34
C PHE A 163 -8.13 -8.32 -10.08
N SER A 164 -8.96 -9.36 -10.18
CA SER A 164 -10.27 -9.26 -10.84
C SER A 164 -11.20 -8.31 -10.10
N PHE A 165 -11.23 -8.37 -8.76
CA PHE A 165 -12.05 -7.46 -7.95
C PHE A 165 -11.67 -6.00 -8.14
N LEU A 166 -10.37 -5.66 -8.04
CA LEU A 166 -9.90 -4.28 -8.19
C LEU A 166 -10.09 -3.77 -9.62
N LYS A 167 -9.86 -4.62 -10.63
CA LYS A 167 -10.10 -4.28 -12.03
C LYS A 167 -11.58 -3.97 -12.28
N GLU A 168 -12.50 -4.82 -11.83
CA GLU A 168 -13.95 -4.58 -11.93
C GLU A 168 -14.36 -3.31 -11.19
N ARG A 169 -13.86 -3.12 -9.96
CA ARG A 169 -14.12 -1.90 -9.19
C ARG A 169 -13.65 -0.65 -9.95
N LEU A 170 -12.48 -0.69 -10.58
CA LEU A 170 -11.91 0.44 -11.32
C LEU A 170 -12.68 0.70 -12.62
N GLN A 171 -13.15 -0.35 -13.31
CA GLN A 171 -14.05 -0.21 -14.46
C GLN A 171 -15.33 0.55 -14.11
N ASN A 172 -15.86 0.33 -12.91
CA ASN A 172 -17.11 0.96 -12.44
C ASN A 172 -16.89 2.29 -11.68
N THR A 173 -15.65 2.73 -11.48
CA THR A 173 -15.31 3.98 -10.79
C THR A 173 -14.96 5.06 -11.82
N PHE A 174 -15.73 6.15 -11.88
CA PHE A 174 -15.54 7.21 -12.90
C PHE A 174 -14.89 8.48 -12.35
N SER A 175 -14.83 8.61 -11.04
CA SER A 175 -14.12 9.65 -10.33
C SER A 175 -13.56 9.04 -9.06
N VAL A 176 -12.40 9.51 -8.61
CA VAL A 176 -12.08 9.42 -7.19
C VAL A 176 -13.22 10.15 -6.47
N GLN A 177 -13.94 9.48 -5.56
CA GLN A 177 -15.00 10.13 -4.80
C GLN A 177 -14.43 11.43 -4.20
N PRO A 178 -15.10 12.58 -4.39
CA PRO A 178 -14.63 13.85 -3.89
C PRO A 178 -14.91 13.92 -2.39
N ASP A 179 -14.02 13.35 -1.58
CA ASP A 179 -13.45 14.04 -0.42
C ASP A 179 -12.39 13.15 0.23
N PHE A 180 -11.15 13.28 -0.26
CA PHE A 180 -9.98 13.13 0.61
C PHE A 180 -9.95 14.37 1.53
N ARG A 181 -10.90 14.48 2.44
CA ARG A 181 -10.87 15.44 3.55
C ARG A 181 -10.86 14.62 4.81
N LEU A 182 -9.74 14.66 5.53
CA LEU A 182 -9.71 14.20 6.91
C LEU A 182 -10.84 14.90 7.66
N GLN A 183 -11.87 14.15 8.02
CA GLN A 183 -12.96 14.64 8.85
C GLN A 183 -12.43 14.66 10.28
N LEU A 184 -11.87 15.78 10.70
CA LEU A 184 -11.24 15.90 12.03
C LEU A 184 -12.24 15.74 13.17
N ASP A 185 -13.51 16.06 12.90
CA ASP A 185 -14.61 16.00 13.86
C ASP A 185 -15.13 14.56 14.05
N ASP A 186 -14.72 13.61 13.20
CA ASP A 186 -15.16 12.22 13.22
C ASP A 186 -13.96 11.29 13.05
N TYR A 187 -13.52 10.68 14.15
CA TYR A 187 -12.37 9.78 14.20
C TYR A 187 -12.79 8.32 14.43
N THR A 188 -12.03 7.39 13.89
CA THR A 188 -12.10 5.99 14.30
C THR A 188 -11.40 5.86 15.64
N GLU A 189 -12.02 5.17 16.59
CA GLU A 189 -11.43 4.94 17.91
C GLU A 189 -11.01 3.48 18.08
N ILE A 190 -9.77 3.27 18.53
CA ILE A 190 -9.24 1.95 18.86
C ILE A 190 -8.67 1.97 20.28
N ASP A 191 -9.02 0.94 21.04
CA ASP A 191 -8.43 0.67 22.35
C ASP A 191 -6.98 0.18 22.19
N ALA A 192 -6.05 0.71 22.98
CA ALA A 192 -4.65 0.25 22.99
C ALA A 192 -4.51 -1.27 23.26
N GLY A 193 -5.51 -1.93 23.86
CA GLY A 193 -5.57 -3.38 24.03
C GLY A 193 -5.69 -4.17 22.71
N HIS A 194 -6.02 -3.52 21.59
CA HIS A 194 -5.99 -4.12 20.25
C HIS A 194 -4.66 -3.91 19.52
N PHE A 195 -3.66 -3.31 20.16
CA PHE A 195 -2.33 -3.15 19.58
C PHE A 195 -1.67 -4.52 19.38
N ILE A 196 -1.19 -4.79 18.16
CA ILE A 196 -0.39 -6.00 17.88
C ILE A 196 1.10 -5.67 18.02
N ASN A 197 1.62 -4.79 17.15
CA ASN A 197 3.02 -4.40 17.15
C ASN A 197 3.24 -3.06 16.40
N VAL A 198 4.44 -2.51 16.55
CA VAL A 198 4.96 -1.44 15.68
C VAL A 198 5.98 -2.04 14.74
N VAL A 199 5.86 -1.72 13.45
CA VAL A 199 6.86 -2.01 12.42
C VAL A 199 7.46 -0.72 11.90
N ARG A 200 8.51 -0.81 11.09
CA ARG A 200 9.21 0.37 10.56
C ARG A 200 8.28 1.35 9.82
N SER A 201 7.28 0.84 9.12
CA SER A 201 6.35 1.63 8.32
C SER A 201 5.13 2.14 9.09
N GLY A 202 4.84 1.62 10.28
CA GLY A 202 3.56 1.90 10.94
C GLY A 202 3.18 1.01 12.12
N ILE A 203 1.89 1.01 12.46
CA ILE A 203 1.32 0.29 13.60
C ILE A 203 0.27 -0.69 13.10
N ASN A 204 0.33 -1.94 13.58
CA ASN A 204 -0.68 -2.97 13.33
C ASN A 204 -1.67 -3.07 14.50
N PHE A 205 -2.95 -3.17 14.17
CA PHE A 205 -4.04 -3.41 15.13
C PHE A 205 -4.73 -4.76 14.88
N GLY A 206 -5.37 -5.30 15.93
CA GLY A 206 -6.02 -6.61 15.99
C GLY A 206 -7.11 -6.86 14.94
N ASN A 207 -7.64 -5.80 14.36
CA ASN A 207 -8.65 -5.82 13.31
C ASN A 207 -8.05 -5.70 11.89
N PHE A 208 -6.73 -5.91 11.76
CA PHE A 208 -5.96 -5.74 10.52
C PHE A 208 -5.91 -4.30 9.98
N ASP A 209 -6.28 -3.31 10.81
CA ASP A 209 -6.01 -1.92 10.48
C ASP A 209 -4.50 -1.65 10.59
N PHE A 210 -3.99 -0.91 9.61
CA PHE A 210 -2.60 -0.47 9.57
C PHE A 210 -2.52 1.04 9.50
N VAL A 211 -1.82 1.65 10.45
CA VAL A 211 -1.54 3.08 10.45
C VAL A 211 -0.18 3.32 9.83
N HIS A 212 -0.17 3.85 8.61
CA HIS A 212 1.07 4.13 7.89
C HIS A 212 1.68 5.46 8.35
N PHE A 213 2.90 5.44 8.89
CA PHE A 213 3.54 6.63 9.45
C PHE A 213 3.79 7.72 8.43
N ARG A 214 4.14 7.37 7.18
CA ARG A 214 4.30 8.39 6.13
C ARG A 214 2.98 8.99 5.69
N GLU A 215 1.90 8.21 5.73
CA GLU A 215 0.58 8.74 5.39
C GLU A 215 0.16 9.75 6.45
N CYS A 216 0.34 9.40 7.71
CA CYS A 216 0.11 10.29 8.85
C CYS A 216 0.94 11.57 8.75
N ALA A 217 2.25 11.44 8.50
CA ALA A 217 3.16 12.58 8.34
C ALA A 217 2.74 13.49 7.17
N TYR A 218 2.41 12.90 6.02
CA TYR A 218 1.95 13.63 4.84
C TYR A 218 0.64 14.39 5.10
N HIS A 219 -0.31 13.76 5.77
CA HIS A 219 -1.59 14.38 6.13
C HIS A 219 -1.45 15.43 7.23
N TYR A 220 -0.61 15.17 8.23
CA TYR A 220 -0.27 16.13 9.27
C TYR A 220 0.37 17.39 8.66
N GLN A 221 1.36 17.23 7.79
CA GLN A 221 2.02 18.33 7.09
C GLN A 221 1.01 19.17 6.30
N LYS A 222 0.06 18.53 5.62
CA LYS A 222 -0.98 19.25 4.89
C LYS A 222 -1.90 20.06 5.80
N LEU A 223 -2.22 19.54 6.97
CA LEU A 223 -3.11 20.20 7.92
C LEU A 223 -2.44 21.36 8.64
N HIS A 224 -1.21 21.14 9.11
CA HIS A 224 -0.52 22.04 10.05
C HIS A 224 0.67 22.80 9.45
N GLY A 225 1.07 22.45 8.23
CA GLY A 225 2.31 22.93 7.62
C GLY A 225 3.57 22.25 8.19
N GLY A 226 4.74 22.83 7.91
CA GLY A 226 6.03 22.34 8.43
C GLY A 226 6.66 21.22 7.58
N ASP A 227 7.55 20.45 8.20
CA ASP A 227 8.32 19.38 7.55
C ASP A 227 7.63 18.00 7.60
N GLY A 228 6.48 17.89 8.29
CA GLY A 228 5.75 16.63 8.45
C GLY A 228 6.42 15.64 9.40
N ALA A 229 7.40 16.05 10.21
CA ALA A 229 8.11 15.14 11.12
C ALA A 229 7.22 14.60 12.27
N LEU A 230 6.07 15.22 12.55
CA LEU A 230 5.11 14.75 13.54
C LEU A 230 4.06 13.82 12.89
N ILE A 231 3.92 12.62 13.46
CA ILE A 231 3.07 11.53 12.92
C ILE A 231 1.68 11.52 13.61
N GLY A 232 1.50 12.28 14.69
CA GLY A 232 0.22 12.39 15.40
C GLY A 232 0.26 13.39 16.55
N GLU A 233 -0.91 13.79 17.03
CA GLU A 233 -1.07 14.65 18.21
C GLU A 233 -1.40 13.80 19.43
N CYS A 234 -0.84 14.15 20.59
CA CYS A 234 -1.19 13.50 21.85
C CYS A 234 -1.83 14.50 22.81
N ASP A 235 -2.92 14.10 23.45
CA ASP A 235 -3.47 14.83 24.59
C ASP A 235 -3.48 13.91 25.81
N VAL A 236 -2.60 14.23 26.76
CA VAL A 236 -2.43 13.50 28.01
C VAL A 236 -3.11 14.21 29.20
N SER A 237 -3.76 15.35 28.95
CA SER A 237 -4.39 16.18 29.97
C SER A 237 -5.86 15.82 30.21
N CYS A 238 -6.47 15.07 29.30
CA CYS A 238 -7.84 14.59 29.40
C CYS A 238 -7.97 13.32 30.27
N GLU A 239 -9.19 13.02 30.73
CA GLU A 239 -9.48 11.85 31.60
C GLU A 239 -9.07 10.51 30.96
N ASN A 240 -9.06 10.43 29.62
CA ASN A 240 -8.62 9.26 28.85
C ASN A 240 -7.57 9.69 27.83
N PRO A 241 -6.26 9.63 28.16
CA PRO A 241 -5.19 10.01 27.25
C PRO A 241 -5.30 9.33 25.90
N PHE A 242 -4.98 10.05 24.83
CA PHE A 242 -5.00 9.50 23.49
C PHE A 242 -3.87 10.02 22.61
N ILE A 243 -3.56 9.25 21.56
CA ILE A 243 -2.79 9.72 20.41
C ILE A 243 -3.71 9.70 19.19
N MET A 244 -3.75 10.79 18.45
CA MET A 244 -4.49 10.94 17.21
C MET A 244 -3.53 10.90 16.03
N PHE A 245 -3.69 9.89 15.20
CA PHE A 245 -2.99 9.72 13.93
C PHE A 245 -3.84 10.29 12.80
N TYR A 246 -3.22 11.07 11.92
CA TYR A 246 -3.92 11.72 10.80
C TYR A 246 -3.98 10.77 9.61
N THR A 247 -4.83 9.76 9.69
CA THR A 247 -5.02 8.73 8.65
C THR A 247 -6.23 9.02 7.75
N SER A 248 -6.23 8.45 6.55
CA SER A 248 -7.38 8.48 5.63
C SER A 248 -8.34 7.32 5.89
N PRO A 249 -9.67 7.46 5.73
CA PRO A 249 -10.42 8.70 5.48
C PRO A 249 -10.71 9.51 6.75
N LYS A 250 -10.50 8.92 7.92
CA LYS A 250 -10.73 9.52 9.23
C LYS A 250 -9.47 9.42 10.08
N PRO A 251 -9.18 10.43 10.91
CA PRO A 251 -8.15 10.29 11.93
C PRO A 251 -8.42 9.06 12.79
N LEU A 252 -7.35 8.39 13.20
CA LEU A 252 -7.43 7.31 14.17
C LEU A 252 -7.04 7.83 15.55
N ARG A 253 -7.94 7.68 16.52
CA ARG A 253 -7.66 7.94 17.93
C ARG A 253 -7.37 6.62 18.65
N VAL A 254 -6.17 6.48 19.19
CA VAL A 254 -5.80 5.37 20.07
C VAL A 254 -5.95 5.83 21.51
N ARG A 255 -6.88 5.24 22.26
CA ARG A 255 -7.08 5.55 23.68
C ARG A 255 -6.25 4.64 24.57
N PHE A 256 -5.68 5.23 25.61
CA PHE A 256 -4.95 4.52 26.65
C PHE A 256 -5.80 4.44 27.92
N HIS A 257 -6.03 3.22 28.39
CA HIS A 257 -6.73 2.98 29.65
C HIS A 257 -5.75 2.60 30.76
N ASP A 258 -6.04 3.04 31.99
CA ASP A 258 -5.23 2.73 33.16
C ASP A 258 -5.19 1.22 33.42
N LYS A 259 -3.97 0.69 33.57
CA LYS A 259 -3.63 -0.71 33.87
C LYS A 259 -4.42 -1.26 35.07
N ALA A 260 -4.83 -0.41 36.02
CA ALA A 260 -5.63 -0.82 37.18
C ALA A 260 -7.04 -1.34 36.82
N LYS A 261 -7.63 -0.91 35.68
CA LYS A 261 -8.92 -1.42 35.17
C LYS A 261 -8.78 -2.65 34.26
N LEU A 262 -7.57 -3.02 33.85
CA LEU A 262 -7.28 -4.17 32.97
C LEU A 262 -6.96 -5.47 33.74
N ASN A 263 -6.75 -5.38 35.06
CA ASN A 263 -6.44 -6.53 35.92
C ASN A 263 -7.58 -7.56 36.07
N GLU A 264 -8.78 -7.31 35.53
CA GLU A 264 -9.83 -8.35 35.43
C GLU A 264 -9.68 -9.25 34.18
N VAL A 265 -8.81 -8.91 33.21
CA VAL A 265 -8.79 -9.61 31.90
C VAL A 265 -7.43 -10.20 31.52
N GLN A 266 -6.32 -9.89 32.18
CA GLN A 266 -4.99 -10.33 31.71
C GLN A 266 -4.22 -11.21 32.70
N ASN A 267 -4.29 -12.52 32.49
CA ASN A 267 -3.17 -13.42 32.74
C ASN A 267 -2.66 -13.93 31.39
N GLN A 268 -1.96 -13.07 30.65
CA GLN A 268 -0.78 -13.42 29.85
C GLN A 268 -0.21 -12.17 29.13
N ILE A 269 1.09 -11.94 29.40
CA ILE A 269 2.11 -11.38 28.50
C ILE A 269 2.37 -9.85 28.54
N PHE A 270 3.40 -9.57 29.35
CA PHE A 270 4.54 -8.66 29.21
C PHE A 270 4.44 -7.14 29.38
N ASP A 271 5.52 -6.70 30.02
CA ASP A 271 5.78 -5.45 30.71
C ASP A 271 6.35 -4.44 29.71
N PHE A 272 5.62 -3.35 29.45
CA PHE A 272 6.19 -2.13 28.90
C PHE A 272 5.72 -0.92 29.72
N GLY A 273 6.63 -0.41 30.54
CA GLY A 273 6.64 1.00 30.93
C GLY A 273 7.05 1.83 29.73
N TYR A 274 6.19 2.78 29.35
CA TYR A 274 6.37 3.84 28.36
C TYR A 274 7.80 4.00 27.79
N ILE A 275 8.00 3.58 26.53
CA ILE A 275 9.03 4.15 25.66
C ILE A 275 8.47 4.27 24.23
N ILE A 276 7.86 5.43 23.95
CA ILE A 276 8.09 6.14 22.70
C ILE A 276 9.41 6.89 22.90
N LYS A 277 10.51 6.35 22.37
CA LYS A 277 11.77 7.06 22.10
C LYS A 277 12.13 6.63 20.68
N GLU A 278 12.02 7.43 19.63
CA GLU A 278 12.06 8.88 19.52
C GLU A 278 11.00 9.34 18.51
N ALA A 279 10.02 10.11 18.96
CA ALA A 279 9.41 11.19 18.19
C ALA A 279 9.96 12.47 18.81
N THR A 280 10.57 13.34 18.00
CA THR A 280 11.27 14.53 18.48
C THR A 280 10.34 15.40 19.31
N ILE A 281 10.69 15.51 20.59
CA ILE A 281 10.01 16.31 21.61
C ILE A 281 10.16 17.79 21.26
N CYS A 282 9.07 18.54 21.39
CA CYS A 282 9.05 19.99 21.38
C CYS A 282 10.26 20.58 22.12
N ASN A 283 11.12 21.32 21.41
CA ASN A 283 11.89 22.36 22.08
C ASN A 283 10.98 23.57 22.23
N GLU A 284 10.32 23.66 23.39
CA GLU A 284 9.99 24.95 23.96
C GLU A 284 11.24 25.84 23.94
N LYS A 285 11.23 26.91 23.16
CA LYS A 285 11.90 28.14 23.60
C LYS A 285 10.83 29.12 24.01
N LYS A 286 10.66 29.21 25.33
CA LYS A 286 10.07 30.37 26.03
C LYS A 286 10.74 31.66 25.54
N LEU A 287 9.96 32.54 24.91
CA LEU A 287 9.61 33.89 25.38
C LEU A 287 8.54 34.48 24.45
#